data_AF-A0A938LW25-F1
#
_entry.id   AF-A0A938LW25-F1
#
_cell.length_a   1.000
_cell.length_b   1.000
_cell.length_c   1.000
_cell.angle_alpha   90.00
_cell.angle_beta   90.00
_cell.angle_gamma   90.00
#
_symmetry.space_group_name_H-M   'P 1'
#
loop_
_entity.id
_entity.type
_entity.pdbx_description
1 polymer ?
#
loop_
_entity_poly.entity_id
_entity_poly.type
_entity_poly.pdbx_seq_one_letter_code
_entity_poly.pdbx_strand_id
1 'polypeptide(L)'
;MTTQLTESRAGIITEAMRRVAASELLEVAAVRDEVAAGRLVIPANTIHLQSNLRPAGIGRALRTKVNANIGTSSVRCSVQSEIEKMEAALTVGADAIMDLSTGGD
;
A
#
# COMPACT_ATOMS: atom_id res chain seq x y z
N MET A 1 11.32 8.34 14.64
CA MET A 1 10.75 7.25 13.82
C MET A 1 11.00 7.57 12.36
N THR A 2 11.52 6.62 11.60
CA THR A 2 11.84 6.81 10.18
C THR A 2 10.60 6.49 9.35
N THR A 3 10.23 7.41 8.47
CA THR A 3 9.16 7.24 7.47
C THR A 3 9.71 7.51 6.07
N GLN A 4 8.98 7.05 5.05
CA GLN A 4 9.32 7.35 3.66
C GLN A 4 9.42 8.86 3.40
N LEU A 5 8.58 9.67 4.06
CA LEU A 5 8.62 11.13 3.98
C LEU A 5 9.92 11.71 4.57
N THR A 6 10.32 11.25 5.75
CA THR A 6 11.55 11.75 6.40
C THR A 6 12.80 11.36 5.61
N GLU A 7 12.85 10.14 5.06
CA GLU A 7 13.97 9.69 4.22
C GLU A 7 14.04 10.48 2.92
N SER A 8 12.89 10.70 2.27
CA SER A 8 12.84 11.49 1.03
C SER A 8 13.33 12.93 1.22
N ARG A 9 12.93 13.57 2.32
CA ARG A 9 13.38 14.94 2.66
C ARG A 9 14.86 15.01 3.03
N ALA A 10 15.46 13.91 3.47
CA ALA A 10 16.90 13.77 3.65
C ALA A 10 17.63 13.42 2.34
N GLY A 11 16.93 13.33 1.20
CA GLY A 11 17.48 12.98 -0.10
C GLY A 11 17.75 11.48 -0.28
N ILE A 12 17.35 10.64 0.67
CA ILE A 12 17.60 9.20 0.69
C ILE A 12 16.59 8.48 -0.20
N ILE A 13 17.09 7.59 -1.06
CA ILE A 13 16.27 6.68 -1.87
C ILE A 13 16.17 5.34 -1.15
N THR A 14 14.95 4.96 -0.79
CA THR A 14 14.65 3.71 -0.09
C THR A 14 14.37 2.58 -1.08
N GLU A 15 14.44 1.33 -0.61
CA GLU A 15 14.03 0.17 -1.41
C GLU A 15 12.53 0.22 -1.78
N ALA A 16 11.67 0.75 -0.90
CA ALA A 16 10.26 0.93 -1.20
C ALA A 16 10.04 1.89 -2.39
N MET A 17 10.80 3.00 -2.46
CA MET A 17 10.77 3.91 -3.61
C MET A 17 11.25 3.24 -4.89
N ARG A 18 12.31 2.42 -4.83
CA ARG A 18 12.81 1.66 -5.99
C ARG A 18 11.73 0.72 -6.54
N ARG A 19 11.03 0.00 -5.66
CA ARG A 19 9.95 -0.92 -6.06
C ARG A 19 8.76 -0.18 -6.70
N VAL A 20 8.36 0.95 -6.13
CA VAL A 20 7.30 1.80 -6.70
C VAL A 20 7.71 2.37 -8.06
N ALA A 21 8.95 2.87 -8.17
CA ALA A 21 9.47 3.39 -9.42
C ALA A 21 9.48 2.32 -10.52
N ALA A 22 9.95 1.11 -10.18
CA ALA A 22 9.97 -0.02 -11.12
C ALA A 22 8.56 -0.45 -11.56
N SER A 23 7.57 -0.48 -10.66
CA SER A 23 6.21 -0.89 -10.99
C SER A 23 5.42 0.16 -11.79
N GLU A 24 5.80 1.43 -11.67
CA GLU A 24 5.18 2.55 -12.38
C GLU A 24 5.98 2.99 -13.62
N LEU A 25 7.11 2.36 -13.91
CA LEU A 25 8.03 2.70 -15.01
C LEU A 25 8.49 4.17 -14.94
N LEU A 26 8.86 4.62 -13.75
CA LEU A 26 9.33 5.98 -13.46
C LEU A 26 10.77 5.96 -12.95
N GLU A 27 11.43 7.11 -13.05
CA GLU A 27 12.70 7.36 -12.37
C GLU A 27 12.51 7.39 -10.84
N VAL A 28 13.37 6.70 -10.11
CA VAL A 28 13.27 6.63 -8.63
C VAL A 28 13.42 8.00 -7.96
N ALA A 29 14.19 8.90 -8.58
CA ALA A 29 14.33 10.27 -8.11
C ALA A 29 12.99 11.03 -8.17
N ALA A 30 12.19 10.82 -9.22
CA ALA A 30 10.86 11.44 -9.34
C ALA A 30 9.91 10.94 -8.24
N VAL A 31 9.94 9.63 -7.93
CA VAL A 31 9.15 9.07 -6.81
C VAL A 31 9.59 9.70 -5.49
N ARG A 32 10.90 9.75 -5.20
CA ARG A 32 11.43 10.40 -3.99
C ARG A 32 10.97 11.86 -3.89
N ASP A 33 11.05 12.62 -4.98
CA ASP A 33 10.72 14.04 -4.99
C ASP A 33 9.22 14.29 -4.73
N GLU A 34 8.35 13.47 -5.30
CA GLU A 34 6.92 13.52 -5.01
C GLU A 34 6.60 13.14 -3.56
N VAL A 35 7.33 12.17 -2.99
CA VAL A 35 7.22 11.82 -1.56
C VAL A 35 7.72 12.95 -0.68
N ALA A 36 8.88 13.53 -0.97
CA ALA A 36 9.45 14.65 -0.22
C ALA A 36 8.52 15.87 -0.20
N ALA A 37 7.85 16.11 -1.34
CA ALA A 37 6.87 17.17 -1.53
C ALA A 37 5.50 16.86 -0.89
N GLY A 38 5.27 15.65 -0.36
CA GLY A 38 4.02 15.25 0.26
C GLY A 38 2.86 15.03 -0.73
N ARG A 39 3.16 14.86 -2.02
CA ARG A 39 2.17 14.61 -3.09
C ARG A 39 2.02 13.13 -3.45
N LEU A 40 2.95 12.30 -2.97
CA LEU A 40 2.92 10.85 -3.08
C LEU A 40 3.19 10.23 -1.70
N VAL A 41 2.46 9.18 -1.36
CA VAL A 41 2.70 8.39 -0.15
C VAL A 41 2.98 6.94 -0.51
N ILE A 42 3.78 6.26 0.32
CA ILE A 42 4.04 4.82 0.20
C ILE A 42 3.70 4.17 1.56
N PRO A 43 2.49 3.60 1.72
CA PRO A 43 2.08 2.91 2.94
C PRO A 43 2.92 1.64 3.13
N ALA A 44 3.97 1.75 3.95
CA ALA A 44 4.97 0.71 4.09
C ALA A 44 5.41 0.59 5.55
N ASN A 45 4.50 0.11 6.40
CA ASN A 45 4.84 -0.24 7.78
C ASN A 45 6.00 -1.24 7.78
N THR A 46 7.02 -1.01 8.62
CA THR A 46 8.24 -1.83 8.66
C THR A 46 7.98 -3.29 9.00
N ILE A 47 6.94 -3.59 9.80
CA ILE A 47 6.55 -4.97 10.14
C ILE A 47 5.96 -5.66 8.91
N HIS A 48 5.06 -5.00 8.18
CA HIS A 48 4.43 -5.56 6.98
C HIS A 48 5.43 -5.66 5.81
N LEU A 49 6.39 -4.74 5.73
CA LEU A 49 7.50 -4.81 4.78
C LEU A 49 8.40 -6.05 4.96
N GLN A 50 8.51 -6.57 6.18
CA GLN A 50 9.28 -7.77 6.48
C GLN A 50 8.57 -9.08 6.08
N SER A 51 7.26 -9.01 5.76
CA SER A 51 6.50 -10.16 5.29
C SER A 51 6.30 -10.12 3.77
N ASN A 52 5.06 -10.00 3.31
CA ASN A 52 4.66 -10.14 1.91
C ASN A 52 4.20 -8.82 1.26
N LEU A 53 4.38 -7.67 1.93
CA LEU A 53 3.99 -6.39 1.35
C LEU A 53 4.76 -6.10 0.06
N ARG A 54 4.02 -5.82 -1.00
CA ARG A 54 4.54 -5.25 -2.24
C ARG A 54 4.28 -3.74 -2.19
N PRO A 55 5.30 -2.89 -1.98
CA PRO A 55 5.09 -1.46 -1.83
C PRO A 55 4.42 -0.86 -3.07
N ALA A 56 3.36 -0.09 -2.83
CA ALA A 56 2.66 0.68 -3.84
C ALA A 56 2.67 2.16 -3.46
N GLY A 57 2.90 3.03 -4.44
CA GLY A 57 2.78 4.46 -4.26
C GLY A 57 1.35 4.92 -4.55
N ILE A 58 0.91 5.95 -3.84
CA ILE A 58 -0.38 6.61 -4.05
C ILE A 58 -0.13 8.10 -4.22
N GLY A 59 -0.44 8.64 -5.40
CA GLY A 59 -0.22 10.05 -5.72
C GLY A 59 -0.59 10.35 -7.17
N ARG A 60 -0.78 11.63 -7.51
CA ARG A 60 -1.21 12.06 -8.86
C ARG A 60 -0.21 11.75 -9.97
N ALA A 61 1.07 11.59 -9.63
CA ALA A 61 2.13 11.28 -10.59
C ALA A 61 2.15 9.80 -11.03
N LEU A 62 1.34 8.94 -10.39
CA LEU A 62 1.28 7.50 -10.65
C LEU A 62 -0.06 7.13 -11.30
N ARG A 63 -0.20 5.87 -11.74
CA ARG A 63 -1.51 5.35 -12.13
C ARG A 63 -2.47 5.37 -10.94
N THR A 64 -3.76 5.60 -11.24
CA THR A 64 -4.83 5.54 -10.25
C THR A 64 -4.84 4.19 -9.53
N LYS A 65 -5.05 4.24 -8.21
CA LYS A 65 -5.08 3.07 -7.33
C LYS A 65 -6.50 2.77 -6.88
N VAL A 66 -6.83 1.49 -6.73
CA VAL A 66 -8.13 1.01 -6.26
C VAL A 66 -7.98 0.29 -4.93
N ASN A 67 -8.84 0.65 -3.98
CA ASN A 67 -8.96 -0.04 -2.69
C ASN A 67 -10.22 -0.89 -2.66
N ALA A 68 -10.13 -2.13 -2.16
CA ALA A 68 -11.29 -2.95 -1.84
C ALA A 68 -11.45 -3.09 -0.33
N ASN A 69 -12.69 -2.99 0.15
CA ASN A 69 -13.02 -3.18 1.55
C ASN A 69 -13.48 -4.62 1.79
N ILE A 70 -12.94 -5.25 2.83
CA ILE A 70 -13.40 -6.53 3.37
C ILE A 70 -13.79 -6.33 4.84
N GLY A 71 -14.33 -7.38 5.46
CA GLY A 71 -14.54 -7.39 6.90
C GLY A 71 -15.80 -8.13 7.32
N THR A 72 -15.78 -8.61 8.55
CA THR A 72 -16.89 -9.29 9.21
C THR A 72 -17.90 -8.31 9.81
N SER A 73 -19.07 -8.84 10.13
CA SER A 73 -20.12 -8.14 10.88
C SER A 73 -20.76 -9.06 11.92
N SER A 74 -21.57 -8.50 12.81
CA SER A 74 -22.35 -9.28 13.79
C SER A 74 -23.29 -10.33 13.16
N VAL A 75 -23.64 -10.16 11.88
CA VAL A 75 -24.54 -11.07 11.14
C VAL A 75 -23.76 -12.12 10.33
N ARG A 76 -22.54 -11.78 9.89
CA ARG A 76 -21.67 -12.67 9.10
C ARG A 76 -20.24 -12.53 9.57
N CYS A 77 -19.73 -13.57 10.23
CA CYS A 77 -18.38 -13.62 10.76
C CYS A 77 -17.69 -14.93 10.35
N SER A 78 -16.87 -14.87 9.30
CA SER A 78 -16.06 -16.00 8.85
C SER A 78 -14.73 -15.48 8.30
N VAL A 79 -13.65 -15.78 9.02
CA VAL A 79 -12.28 -15.42 8.60
C VAL A 79 -11.97 -15.99 7.22
N GLN A 80 -12.35 -17.25 6.98
CA GLN A 80 -12.13 -17.91 5.69
C GLN A 80 -12.81 -17.15 4.54
N SER A 81 -14.04 -16.69 4.74
CA SER A 81 -14.73 -15.89 3.72
C SER A 81 -14.05 -14.54 3.47
N GLU A 82 -13.51 -13.88 4.50
CA GLU A 82 -12.78 -12.62 4.31
C GLU A 82 -11.45 -12.82 3.59
N ILE A 83 -10.75 -13.92 3.84
CA ILE A 83 -9.55 -14.30 3.09
C ILE A 83 -9.89 -14.53 1.62
N GLU A 84 -10.96 -15.27 1.31
CA GLU A 84 -11.40 -15.51 -0.07
C GLU A 84 -11.75 -14.20 -0.80
N LYS A 85 -12.42 -13.25 -0.12
CA LYS A 85 -12.70 -11.92 -0.69
C LYS A 85 -11.42 -11.13 -0.95
N MET A 86 -10.46 -11.18 -0.02
CA MET A 86 -9.17 -10.52 -0.18
C MET A 86 -8.43 -11.07 -1.41
N GLU A 87 -8.33 -12.39 -1.53
CA GLU A 87 -7.67 -13.05 -2.68
C GLU A 87 -8.38 -12.74 -3.99
N ALA A 88 -9.71 -12.78 -4.02
CA ALA A 88 -10.50 -12.42 -5.19
C ALA A 88 -10.26 -10.96 -5.61
N ALA A 89 -10.26 -10.01 -4.66
CA ALA A 89 -10.01 -8.60 -4.92
C ALA A 89 -8.60 -8.35 -5.47
N LEU A 90 -7.58 -8.99 -4.89
CA LEU A 90 -6.19 -8.91 -5.37
C LEU A 90 -6.04 -9.51 -6.76
N THR A 91 -6.70 -10.63 -7.05
CA THR A 91 -6.65 -11.31 -8.36
C THR A 91 -7.19 -10.44 -9.49
N VAL A 92 -8.22 -9.63 -9.22
CA VAL A 92 -8.79 -8.69 -10.21
C VAL A 92 -8.12 -7.32 -10.22
N GLY A 93 -7.07 -7.12 -9.40
CA GLY A 93 -6.21 -5.94 -9.48
C GLY A 93 -6.47 -4.84 -8.46
N ALA A 94 -7.06 -5.13 -7.30
CA ALA A 94 -7.05 -4.17 -6.19
C ALA A 94 -5.61 -3.88 -5.73
N ASP A 95 -5.26 -2.60 -5.56
CA ASP A 95 -3.93 -2.16 -5.11
C ASP A 95 -3.80 -2.16 -3.58
N ALA A 96 -4.93 -2.02 -2.87
CA ALA A 96 -5.00 -1.96 -1.43
C ALA A 96 -6.26 -2.66 -0.91
N ILE A 97 -6.17 -3.15 0.32
CA ILE A 97 -7.27 -3.75 1.05
C ILE A 97 -7.42 -3.02 2.39
N MET A 98 -8.66 -2.78 2.79
CA MET A 98 -8.99 -2.29 4.12
C MET A 98 -9.90 -3.30 4.82
N ASP A 99 -9.46 -3.78 5.97
CA ASP A 99 -10.29 -4.57 6.88
C ASP A 99 -11.15 -3.63 7.72
N LEU A 100 -12.47 -3.72 7.52
CA LEU A 100 -13.50 -2.97 8.22
C LEU A 100 -14.36 -3.88 9.10
N SER A 101 -13.78 -4.97 9.61
CA SER A 101 -14.46 -5.91 10.50
C SER A 101 -15.04 -5.20 11.74
N THR A 102 -16.30 -5.51 12.05
CA THR A 102 -17.04 -4.91 13.17
C THR A 102 -17.63 -5.94 14.14
N GLY A 103 -17.43 -7.24 13.91
CA GLY A 103 -17.96 -8.27 14.79
C GLY A 103 -17.28 -9.64 14.62
N GLY A 104 -17.16 -10.36 15.74
CA GLY A 104 -16.38 -11.59 15.86
C GLY A 104 -14.88 -11.34 16.05
N ASP A 105 -14.12 -12.43 16.26
CA ASP A 105 -12.67 -12.45 16.53
C ASP A 105 -11.90 -13.13 15.38
#